data_AF-A0A670KHI3-F1
#
_entry.id   AF-A0A670KHI3-F1
#
_cell.length_a   1.000
_cell.length_b   1.000
_cell.length_c   1.000
_cell.angle_alpha   90.00
_cell.angle_beta   90.00
_cell.angle_gamma   90.00
#
_symmetry.space_group_name_H-M   'P 1'
#
loop_
_entity.id
_entity.type
_entity.pdbx_description
1 polymer ?
#
loop_
_entity_poly.entity_id
_entity_poly.type
_entity_poly.pdbx_seq_one_letter_code
_entity_poly.pdbx_strand_id
1 'polypeptide(L)'
;MALSKDRGITMNDGNKIPILGFGTYPPDAEATKTAIEFGFRHIDGAYVYQSEEQVGRAVRAKISDGTVKREDIFYTGKVSEFGNFFFKK
;
A
#
# COMPACT_ATOMS: atom_id res chain seq x y z
N MET A 1 5.19 20.48 0.88
CA MET A 1 6.16 19.73 1.71
C MET A 1 5.96 18.27 1.40
N ALA A 2 6.87 17.65 0.64
CA ALA A 2 6.76 16.22 0.31
C ALA A 2 7.26 15.38 1.49
N LEU A 3 6.59 14.26 1.76
CA LEU A 3 7.05 13.29 2.75
C LEU A 3 8.41 12.72 2.29
N SER A 4 9.38 12.66 3.21
CA SER A 4 10.70 12.08 2.92
C SER A 4 10.63 10.56 3.03
N LYS A 5 11.09 9.88 1.98
CA LYS A 5 11.19 8.40 1.88
C LYS A 5 11.99 7.77 3.02
N ASP A 6 12.87 8.52 3.68
CA ASP A 6 13.82 8.00 4.66
C ASP A 6 13.23 7.98 6.09
N ARG A 7 12.02 8.52 6.31
CA ARG A 7 11.36 8.55 7.62
C ARG A 7 10.55 7.26 7.86
N GLY A 8 11.15 6.35 8.61
CA GLY A 8 10.53 5.10 9.05
C GLY A 8 11.10 4.59 10.36
N ILE A 9 10.36 3.71 11.02
CA ILE A 9 10.75 3.04 12.27
C ILE A 9 11.28 1.65 11.94
N THR A 10 12.39 1.26 12.56
CA THR A 10 12.87 -0.12 12.49
C THR A 10 12.00 -0.99 13.40
N MET A 11 11.38 -2.00 12.83
CA MET A 11 10.58 -3.00 13.52
C MET A 11 11.48 -4.02 14.22
N ASN A 12 10.89 -4.86 15.09
CA ASN A 12 11.63 -5.87 15.86
C ASN A 12 12.27 -6.99 15.01
N ASP A 13 11.86 -7.11 13.74
CA ASP A 13 12.40 -8.04 12.74
C ASP A 13 13.51 -7.41 11.88
N GLY A 14 13.88 -6.15 12.15
CA GLY A 14 14.89 -5.40 11.40
C GLY A 14 14.36 -4.70 10.14
N ASN A 15 13.11 -4.95 9.71
CA ASN A 15 12.50 -4.24 8.59
C ASN A 15 12.16 -2.80 8.98
N LYS A 16 12.10 -1.90 7.99
CA LYS A 16 11.74 -0.49 8.22
C LYS A 16 10.34 -0.20 7.69
N ILE A 17 9.47 0.32 8.56
CA ILE A 17 8.11 0.75 8.19
C ILE A 17 8.03 2.29 8.12
N PRO A 18 7.49 2.89 7.05
CA PRO A 18 7.25 4.34 7.00
C PRO A 18 6.32 4.80 8.13
N ILE A 19 6.62 5.95 8.75
CA ILE A 19 5.86 6.45 9.91
C ILE A 19 4.41 6.87 9.61
N LEU A 20 4.11 7.12 8.33
CA LEU A 20 2.81 7.59 7.87
C LEU A 20 2.28 6.66 6.79
N GLY A 21 1.12 6.06 7.06
CA GLY A 21 0.40 5.17 6.16
C GLY A 21 -0.83 5.82 5.54
N PHE A 22 -1.10 5.46 4.29
CA PHE A 22 -2.34 5.80 3.59
C PHE A 22 -3.31 4.62 3.68
N GLY A 23 -4.45 4.80 4.36
CA GLY A 23 -5.52 3.81 4.42
C GLY A 23 -6.38 3.84 3.15
N THR A 24 -6.70 2.67 2.61
CA THR A 24 -7.42 2.54 1.32
C THR A 24 -8.93 2.32 1.45
N TYR A 25 -9.52 2.64 2.60
CA TYR A 25 -10.97 2.59 2.82
C TYR A 25 -11.55 3.99 3.08
N PRO A 26 -12.58 4.43 2.35
CA PRO A 26 -13.28 3.71 1.27
C PRO A 26 -12.40 3.50 0.03
N PRO A 27 -12.66 2.47 -0.80
CA PRO A 27 -11.89 2.21 -2.02
C PRO A 27 -11.90 3.38 -3.02
N ASP A 28 -10.71 3.89 -3.35
CA ASP A 28 -10.49 4.84 -4.43
C ASP A 28 -9.08 4.66 -5.03
N ALA A 29 -9.05 4.27 -6.31
CA ALA A 29 -7.81 4.02 -7.03
C ALA A 29 -7.01 5.31 -7.31
N GLU A 30 -7.70 6.43 -7.57
CA GLU A 30 -7.03 7.71 -7.82
C GLU A 30 -6.45 8.27 -6.53
N ALA A 31 -7.17 8.13 -5.40
CA ALA A 31 -6.64 8.52 -4.10
C ALA A 31 -5.32 7.79 -3.76
N THR A 32 -5.18 6.52 -4.13
CA THR A 32 -3.93 5.76 -3.96
C THR A 32 -2.80 6.33 -4.82
N LYS A 33 -3.06 6.65 -6.09
CA LYS A 33 -2.07 7.27 -6.98
C LYS A 33 -1.62 8.63 -6.44
N THR A 34 -2.58 9.47 -6.06
CA THR A 34 -2.33 10.79 -5.50
C THR A 34 -1.54 10.70 -4.20
N ALA A 35 -1.85 9.76 -3.31
CA ALA A 35 -1.06 9.55 -2.09
C ALA A 35 0.42 9.26 -2.41
N ILE A 36 0.69 8.39 -3.40
CA ILE A 36 2.07 8.07 -3.81
C ILE A 36 2.79 9.32 -4.36
N GLU A 37 2.10 10.15 -5.16
CA GLU A 37 2.61 11.42 -5.68
C GLU A 37 2.94 12.42 -4.56
N PHE A 38 2.12 12.48 -3.51
CA PHE A 38 2.36 13.32 -2.32
C PHE A 38 3.46 12.77 -1.39
N GLY A 39 3.99 11.59 -1.68
CA GLY A 39 5.14 11.01 -0.98
C GLY A 39 4.78 9.90 0.02
N PHE A 40 3.54 9.41 0.06
CA PHE A 40 3.22 8.24 0.87
C PHE A 40 3.98 7.01 0.36
N ARG A 41 4.52 6.25 1.30
CA ARG A 41 5.28 5.03 1.04
C ARG A 41 4.73 3.81 1.76
N HIS A 42 3.91 4.01 2.79
CA HIS A 42 3.13 2.94 3.41
C HIS A 42 1.69 3.00 2.91
N ILE A 43 1.23 1.92 2.26
CA ILE A 43 -0.13 1.73 1.78
C ILE A 43 -0.78 0.63 2.60
N ASP A 44 -1.91 0.93 3.24
CA ASP A 44 -2.61 0.05 4.15
C ASP A 44 -3.94 -0.43 3.55
N GLY A 45 -3.99 -1.71 3.19
CA GLY A 45 -5.15 -2.40 2.63
C GLY A 45 -5.64 -3.55 3.52
N ALA A 46 -6.72 -4.19 3.09
CA ALA A 46 -7.30 -5.36 3.73
C ALA A 46 -8.14 -6.14 2.71
N TYR A 47 -8.20 -7.47 2.85
CA TYR A 47 -9.02 -8.31 1.98
C TYR A 47 -10.50 -7.88 1.99
N VAL A 48 -11.04 -7.56 3.17
CA VAL A 48 -12.45 -7.19 3.35
C VAL A 48 -12.84 -5.90 2.61
N TYR A 49 -11.88 -5.08 2.20
CA TYR A 49 -12.16 -3.86 1.41
C TYR A 49 -12.48 -4.16 -0.05
N GLN A 50 -12.20 -5.39 -0.53
CA GLN A 50 -12.44 -5.83 -1.91
C GLN A 50 -11.83 -4.91 -2.98
N SER A 51 -10.76 -4.19 -2.63
CA SER A 51 -10.13 -3.15 -3.47
C SER A 51 -8.65 -3.41 -3.77
N GLU A 52 -8.07 -4.50 -3.26
CA GLU A 52 -6.62 -4.78 -3.41
C GLU A 52 -6.18 -4.88 -4.88
N GLU A 53 -7.07 -5.31 -5.79
CA GLU A 53 -6.77 -5.30 -7.22
C GLU A 53 -6.58 -3.87 -7.76
N GLN A 54 -7.47 -2.95 -7.37
CA GLN A 54 -7.43 -1.54 -7.79
C GLN A 54 -6.21 -0.84 -7.19
N VAL A 55 -5.94 -1.05 -5.90
CA VAL A 55 -4.76 -0.55 -5.20
C VAL A 55 -3.48 -1.09 -5.86
N GLY A 56 -3.45 -2.38 -6.19
CA GLY A 56 -2.33 -3.00 -6.89
C GLY A 56 -2.09 -2.42 -8.28
N ARG A 57 -3.15 -2.11 -9.04
CA ARG A 57 -3.05 -1.41 -10.34
C ARG A 57 -2.49 0.00 -10.18
N ALA A 58 -2.94 0.75 -9.18
CA ALA A 58 -2.44 2.09 -8.88
C ALA A 58 -0.94 2.08 -8.53
N VAL A 59 -0.51 1.17 -7.65
CA VAL A 59 0.91 0.99 -7.29
C VAL A 59 1.74 0.60 -8.51
N ARG A 60 1.28 -0.36 -9.33
CA ARG A 60 2.00 -0.76 -10.56
C ARG A 60 2.12 0.38 -11.57
N ALA A 61 1.08 1.21 -11.71
CA ALA A 61 1.14 2.38 -12.58
C ALA A 61 2.23 3.38 -12.12
N LYS A 62 2.34 3.63 -10.81
CA LYS A 62 3.35 4.52 -10.23
C LYS A 62 4.77 3.94 -10.20
N ILE A 63 4.89 2.63 -10.31
CA ILE A 63 6.17 1.98 -10.59
C ILE A 63 6.52 2.15 -12.07
N SER A 64 5.56 1.93 -12.97
CA SER A 64 5.77 1.99 -14.41
C SER A 64 6.08 3.39 -14.93
N ASP A 65 5.54 4.44 -14.31
CA ASP A 65 5.83 5.84 -14.66
C ASP A 65 7.11 6.39 -13.99
N GLY A 66 7.77 5.58 -13.16
CA GLY A 66 9.01 5.94 -12.47
C GLY A 66 8.84 6.81 -11.23
N THR A 67 7.61 7.07 -10.77
CA THR A 67 7.36 7.83 -9.52
C THR A 67 7.96 7.17 -8.29
N VAL A 68 7.92 5.82 -8.23
CA VAL A 68 8.47 5.01 -7.13
C VAL A 68 9.06 3.70 -7.66
N LYS A 69 9.95 3.08 -6.88
CA LYS A 69 10.33 1.68 -7.07
C LYS A 69 9.51 0.77 -6.15
N ARG A 70 9.53 -0.54 -6.40
CA ARG A 70 8.80 -1.49 -5.55
C ARG A 70 9.31 -1.46 -4.11
N GLU A 71 10.62 -1.37 -3.92
CA GLU A 71 11.26 -1.30 -2.60
C GLU A 71 10.94 0.00 -1.83
N ASP A 72 10.45 1.03 -2.51
CA ASP A 72 9.99 2.25 -1.84
C ASP A 72 8.60 2.06 -1.20
N ILE A 73 7.84 1.02 -1.56
CA ILE A 73 6.46 0.80 -1.10
C ILE A 73 6.40 -0.28 -0.02
N PHE A 74 5.91 0.10 1.16
CA PHE A 74 5.48 -0.81 2.21
C PHE A 74 3.97 -1.04 2.07
N TYR A 75 3.57 -2.20 1.54
CA TYR A 75 2.16 -2.57 1.42
C TYR A 75 1.75 -3.47 2.58
N THR A 76 0.68 -3.12 3.30
CA THR A 76 0.09 -3.94 4.35
C THR A 76 -1.23 -4.53 3.87
N GLY A 77 -1.36 -5.85 3.96
CA GLY A 77 -2.63 -6.56 3.80
C GLY A 77 -3.11 -7.10 5.15
N LYS A 78 -4.41 -7.34 5.26
CA LYS A 78 -5.04 -7.96 6.43
C LYS A 78 -5.86 -9.15 5.97
N VAL A 79 -5.54 -10.32 6.52
CA VAL A 79 -6.34 -11.53 6.29
C VAL A 79 -7.74 -11.33 6.88
N SER A 80 -8.74 -11.94 6.26
CA SER A 80 -10.09 -11.98 6.79
C SER A 80 -10.46 -13.42 7.12
N GLU A 81 -11.38 -13.59 8.08
CA GLU A 81 -11.95 -14.91 8.40
C GLU A 81 -12.68 -15.54 7.21
N PHE A 82 -13.10 -14.73 6.24
CA PHE A 82 -13.75 -15.17 5.00
C PHE A 82 -12.76 -15.69 3.93
N GLY A 83 -11.45 -15.57 4.16
CA GLY A 83 -10.40 -15.89 3.17
C GLY A 83 -10.04 -17.38 3.02
N ASN A 84 -10.56 -18.27 3.88
CA ASN A 84 -10.22 -19.70 3.88
C ASN A 84 -11.34 -20.66 3.46
N PHE A 85 -12.49 -20.17 2.96
CA PHE A 85 -13.56 -21.05 2.48
C PHE A 85 -13.65 -21.22 0.95
N PHE A 86 -12.87 -20.45 0.17
CA PHE A 86 -13.06 -20.39 -1.29
C PHE A 86 -11.77 -20.38 -2.14
N PHE A 87 -10.65 -20.96 -1.68
CA PHE A 87 -9.63 -21.47 -2.63
C PHE A 87 -10.15 -22.74 -3.33
N LYS A 88 -11.24 -22.58 -4.11
CA LYS A 88 -11.71 -23.45 -5.17
C LYS A 88 -12.41 -22.60 -6.22
N LYS A 89 -11.62 -22.06 -7.15
CA LYS A 89 -11.83 -22.18 -8.60
C LYS A 89 -10.68 -21.52 -9.34
#